data_AF-A0AAJ0Q1V1-F1
#
_entry.id   AF-A0AAJ0Q1V1-F1
#
_cell.length_a   1.000
_cell.length_b   1.000
_cell.length_c   1.000
_cell.angle_alpha   90.00
_cell.angle_beta   90.00
_cell.angle_gamma   90.00
#
_symmetry.space_group_name_H-M   'P 1'
#
loop_
_entity.id
_entity.type
_entity.pdbx_description
1 polymer ?
#
loop_
_entity_poly.entity_id
_entity_poly.type
_entity_poly.pdbx_seq_one_letter_code
_entity_poly.pdbx_strand_id
1 'polypeptide(L)' 'MDQFLDTVVTLGPPPLIVSLVFVLAYLLVGIPVHCWRGAESRDVFGTLAGVFAALAYITLILSVTRNA' A
#
# COMPACT_ATOMS: atom_id res chain seq x y z
N MET A 1 1.56 -21.55 2.11
CA MET A 1 1.83 -20.44 1.18
C MET A 1 0.57 -20.12 0.36
N ASP A 2 -0.23 -21.16 0.10
CA ASP A 2 -1.50 -21.11 -0.65
C ASP A 2 -2.54 -20.18 -0.03
N GLN A 3 -2.71 -20.19 1.29
CA GLN A 3 -3.69 -19.33 1.97
C GLN A 3 -3.42 -17.82 1.76
N PHE A 4 -2.14 -17.42 1.67
CA PHE A 4 -1.80 -16.02 1.43
C PHE A 4 -2.09 -15.62 -0.02
N LEU A 5 -1.75 -16.50 -0.97
CA LEU A 5 -2.03 -16.27 -2.39
C LEU A 5 -3.53 -16.32 -2.67
N ASP A 6 -4.30 -17.24 -2.07
CA ASP A 6 -5.76 -17.28 -2.17
C ASP A 6 -6.37 -15.99 -1.64
N THR A 7 -5.91 -15.50 -0.49
CA THR A 7 -6.41 -14.23 0.09
C THR A 7 -6.14 -13.06 -0.85
N VAL A 8 -4.94 -13.01 -1.45
CA VAL A 8 -4.56 -11.99 -2.43
C VAL A 8 -5.38 -12.10 -3.72
N VAL A 9 -5.59 -13.30 -4.25
CA VAL A 9 -6.41 -13.51 -5.46
C VAL A 9 -7.89 -13.17 -5.21
N THR A 10 -8.39 -13.47 -4.01
CA THR A 10 -9.79 -13.17 -3.61
C THR A 10 -10.01 -11.67 -3.40
N LEU A 11 -8.98 -10.92 -2.99
CA LEU A 11 -9.02 -9.46 -2.82
C LEU A 11 -9.11 -8.70 -4.17
N GLY A 12 -8.89 -9.37 -5.29
CA GLY A 12 -9.05 -8.81 -6.64
C GLY A 12 -7.72 -8.64 -7.39
N PRO A 13 -7.75 -8.13 -8.64
CA PRO A 13 -6.57 -7.95 -9.46
C PRO A 13 -5.49 -7.11 -8.74
N PRO A 14 -4.18 -7.36 -8.97
CA PRO A 14 -3.08 -6.72 -8.23
C PRO A 14 -3.16 -5.18 -8.10
N PRO A 15 -3.64 -4.42 -9.10
CA PRO A 15 -3.83 -2.97 -8.96
C PRO A 15 -4.81 -2.57 -7.86
N LEU A 16 -5.85 -3.36 -7.60
CA LEU A 16 -6.80 -3.08 -6.53
C LEU A 16 -6.13 -3.17 -5.16
N ILE A 17 -5.30 -4.19 -4.95
CA ILE A 17 -4.61 -4.37 -3.67
C ILE A 17 -3.57 -3.27 -3.46
N VAL A 18 -2.86 -2.89 -4.51
CA VAL A 18 -1.96 -1.72 -4.49
C VAL A 18 -2.72 -0.45 -4.10
N SER A 19 -3.89 -0.21 -4.69
CA SER A 19 -4.71 0.98 -4.35
C SER A 19 -5.20 0.93 -2.90
N LEU A 20 -5.54 -0.24 -2.39
CA LEU A 20 -5.99 -0.43 -1.01
C LEU A 20 -4.86 -0.20 0.00
N VAL A 21 -3.66 -0.74 -0.28
CA VAL A 21 -2.45 -0.49 0.51
C VAL A 21 -2.08 1.00 0.51
N PHE A 22 -2.17 1.65 -0.65
CA PHE A 22 -1.96 3.09 -0.78
C PHE A 22 -2.95 3.89 0.07
N VAL A 23 -4.24 3.59 -0.02
CA VAL A 23 -5.29 4.25 0.76
C VAL A 23 -5.07 4.06 2.26
N LEU A 24 -4.74 2.84 2.70
CA LEU A 24 -4.45 2.56 4.10
C LEU A 24 -3.25 3.36 4.61
N ALA A 25 -2.14 3.36 3.87
CA ALA A 25 -0.95 4.12 4.24
C ALA A 25 -1.21 5.63 4.21
N TYR A 26 -1.97 6.14 3.24
CA TYR A 26 -2.37 7.54 3.17
C TYR A 26 -3.27 7.94 4.36
N LEU A 27 -4.19 7.08 4.79
CA LEU A 27 -5.02 7.34 5.97
C LEU A 27 -4.21 7.28 7.26
N LEU A 28 -3.36 6.25 7.42
CA LEU A 28 -2.56 6.02 8.64
C LEU A 28 -1.43 7.04 8.82
N VAL A 29 -0.85 7.54 7.72
CA VAL A 29 0.27 8.50 7.80
C VAL A 29 -0.20 9.91 7.45
N GLY A 30 -1.00 10.06 6.41
CA GLY A 30 -1.49 11.36 5.97
C GLY A 30 -2.38 12.02 7.00
N ILE A 31 -3.40 11.34 7.56
CA ILE A 31 -4.33 11.98 8.52
C ILE A 31 -3.61 12.45 9.80
N PRO A 32 -2.74 11.64 10.45
CA PRO A 32 -2.01 12.13 11.62
C PRO A 32 -1.09 13.30 11.28
N VAL A 33 -0.41 13.26 10.14
CA VAL A 33 0.47 14.34 9.68
C VAL A 33 -0.33 15.61 9.35
N HIS A 34 -1.53 15.47 8.79
CA HIS A 34 -2.48 16.56 8.56
C HIS A 34 -2.77 17.32 9.85
N CYS A 35 -3.10 16.58 10.92
CA CYS A 35 -3.44 17.16 12.22
C CYS A 35 -2.25 17.86 12.88
N TRP A 36 -1.01 17.44 12.62
CA TRP A 36 0.18 18.03 13.22
C TRP A 36 0.83 19.18 12.43
N ARG A 37 0.81 19.13 11.10
CA ARG A 37 1.58 20.05 10.23
C ARG A 37 0.77 20.71 9.12
N GLY A 38 -0.56 20.50 9.10
CA GLY A 38 -1.47 21.14 8.15
C GLY A 38 -1.64 20.39 6.83
N ALA A 39 -2.54 20.90 5.98
CA ALA A 39 -3.03 20.24 4.76
C ALA A 39 -1.92 19.79 3.80
N GLU A 40 -0.95 20.66 3.54
CA GLU A 40 0.17 20.40 2.61
C GLU A 40 1.01 19.18 3.02
N SER A 41 1.20 18.99 4.33
CA SER A 41 2.04 17.89 4.85
C SER A 41 1.37 16.53 4.67
N ARG A 42 0.02 16.47 4.72
CA ARG A 42 -0.75 15.25 4.45
C ARG A 42 -0.49 14.74 3.04
N ASP A 43 -0.56 15.65 2.08
CA ASP A 43 -0.52 15.27 0.68
C ASP A 43 0.89 14.83 0.28
N VAL A 44 1.96 15.43 0.83
CA VAL A 44 3.32 14.98 0.55
C VAL A 44 3.66 13.67 1.28
N PHE A 45 3.50 13.64 2.61
CA PHE A 45 3.94 12.48 3.41
C PHE A 45 3.01 11.28 3.28
N GLY A 46 1.70 11.49 3.19
CA GLY A 46 0.72 10.44 2.96
C GLY A 46 0.89 9.77 1.60
N THR A 47 1.12 10.56 0.55
CA THR A 47 1.34 10.02 -0.81
C THR A 47 2.66 9.27 -0.89
N LEU A 48 3.75 9.80 -0.30
CA LEU A 48 5.03 9.09 -0.23
C LEU A 48 4.90 7.75 0.52
N ALA A 49 4.24 7.75 1.68
CA ALA A 49 4.01 6.52 2.44
C ALA A 49 3.18 5.50 1.63
N GLY A 50 2.15 5.96 0.93
CA GLY A 50 1.36 5.11 0.03
C GLY A 50 2.18 4.54 -1.13
N VAL A 51 3.01 5.35 -1.78
CA VAL A 51 3.89 4.88 -2.87
C VAL A 51 4.91 3.86 -2.37
N PHE A 52 5.55 4.09 -1.22
CA PHE A 52 6.49 3.14 -0.65
C PHE A 52 5.82 1.81 -0.26
N ALA A 53 4.62 1.86 0.34
CA ALA A 53 3.87 0.66 0.68
C ALA A 53 3.43 -0.14 -0.56
N ALA A 54 2.97 0.57 -1.60
CA ALA A 54 2.65 -0.01 -2.91
C ALA A 54 3.86 -0.70 -3.56
N LEU A 55 5.01 -0.02 -3.58
CA LEU A 55 6.25 -0.58 -4.12
C LEU A 55 6.70 -1.81 -3.33
N ALA A 56 6.65 -1.76 -2.00
CA ALA A 56 6.97 -2.91 -1.14
C ALA A 56 6.08 -4.12 -1.46
N TYR A 57 4.77 -3.89 -1.63
CA TYR A 57 3.82 -4.94 -2.01
C TYR A 57 4.13 -5.54 -3.39
N ILE A 58 4.36 -4.71 -4.41
CA ILE A 58 4.71 -5.17 -5.76
C ILE A 58 6.01 -5.98 -5.73
N THR A 59 7.01 -5.50 -4.98
CA THR A 59 8.32 -6.16 -4.87
C THR A 59 8.17 -7.53 -4.18
N LEU A 60 7.36 -7.61 -3.12
CA LEU A 60 7.05 -8.88 -2.45
C LEU A 60 6.32 -9.84 -3.38
N ILE A 61 5.31 -9.39 -4.10
CA ILE A 61 4.59 -10.23 -5.07
C ILE A 61 5.52 -10.71 -6.17
N LEU A 62 6.27 -9.82 -6.82
CA LEU A 62 7.20 -10.22 -7.88
C LEU A 62 8.28 -11.18 -7.37
N SER A 63 8.77 -10.97 -6.15
CA SER A 63 9.72 -11.90 -5.52
C SER A 63 9.08 -13.27 -5.25
N VAL A 64 7.87 -13.32 -4.72
CA VAL A 64 7.17 -14.59 -4.46
C VAL A 64 6.83 -15.29 -5.77
N THR A 65 6.24 -14.59 -6.74
CA THR A 65 5.88 -15.15 -8.05
C THR A 65 7.10 -15.61 -8.85
N ARG A 66 8.27 -14.95 -8.71
CA ARG A 66 9.50 -15.39 -9.38
C ARG A 66 10.14 -16.62 -8.75
N ASN A 67 9.91 -16.87 -7.46
CA ASN A 67 10.51 -17.97 -6.70
C ASN A 67 9.50 -19.10 -6.39
N ALA A 68 8.31 -19.07 -6.98
CA ALA A 68 7.26 -20.10 -6.90
C ALA A 68 7.27 -20.96 -8.17
#